data_AF-A0A831LIX8-F1
#
_entry.id   AF-A0A831LIX8-F1
#
_cell.length_a   1.000
_cell.length_b   1.000
_cell.length_c   1.000
_cell.angle_alpha   90.00
_cell.angle_beta   90.00
_cell.angle_gamma   90.00
#
_symmetry.space_group_name_H-M   'P 1'
#
loop_
_entity.id
_entity.type
_entity.pdbx_description
1 polymer ?
#
loop_
_entity_poly.entity_id
_entity_poly.type
_entity_poly.pdbx_seq_one_letter_code
_entity_poly.pdbx_strand_id
1 'polypeptide(L)'
;MRDGIKLFTAVYVPKDKSRTYPIMLQRTPYSIGPYGADNYRPVLGPSELFTEEGFIVAYQDVRGRYMSEGEFDDIPYHKTRLAGPKDTDEATDTYDTVDWLIKNVPGNNGRVGIWGVSYGGFFAAFGMIDAHPALAAASPQAPIGDIADGDDAFHNGAFYLAANFGFYRFFGPRQGGPEQPGARRMARIERVPDAYDYFLRMGPLANTEKLYFKGENPYWTYNLDHPNYDEFWQARSLVPHMKDIKPAALFVGGWFDAEDLAGPLKL
;
A
#
# COMPACT_ATOMS: atom_id res chain seq x y z
N MET A 1 -12.70 -5.70 10.19
CA MET A 1 -12.56 -4.26 10.45
C MET A 1 -13.80 -3.78 11.18
N ARG A 2 -13.73 -2.62 11.84
CA ARG A 2 -14.80 -2.04 12.68
C ARG A 2 -16.12 -1.79 11.95
N ASP A 3 -16.06 -1.64 10.64
CA ASP A 3 -17.21 -1.49 9.74
C ASP A 3 -17.83 -2.83 9.29
N GLY A 4 -17.22 -3.96 9.66
CA GLY A 4 -17.67 -5.31 9.31
C GLY A 4 -16.96 -5.92 8.10
N ILE A 5 -16.16 -5.15 7.36
CA ILE A 5 -15.38 -5.64 6.21
C ILE A 5 -14.26 -6.56 6.67
N LYS A 6 -14.02 -7.65 5.93
CA LYS A 6 -12.97 -8.64 6.21
C LYS A 6 -11.79 -8.46 5.27
N LEU A 7 -10.61 -8.28 5.86
CA LEU A 7 -9.35 -8.23 5.12
C LEU A 7 -8.65 -9.59 5.18
N PHE A 8 -8.33 -10.14 4.02
CA PHE A 8 -7.67 -11.43 3.91
C PHE A 8 -6.23 -11.33 4.42
N THR A 9 -5.90 -12.16 5.39
CA THR A 9 -4.59 -12.17 6.07
C THR A 9 -4.04 -13.59 6.11
N ALA A 10 -2.82 -13.79 5.60
CA ALA A 10 -2.07 -15.02 5.73
C ALA A 10 -1.08 -14.89 6.89
N VAL A 11 -1.10 -15.84 7.83
CA VAL A 11 -0.26 -15.81 9.03
C VAL A 11 0.58 -17.07 9.11
N TYR A 12 1.89 -16.89 9.19
CA TYR A 12 2.88 -17.95 9.35
C TYR A 12 3.35 -17.94 10.80
N VAL A 13 3.06 -19.03 11.52
CA VAL A 13 3.37 -19.18 12.96
C VAL A 13 4.46 -20.24 13.13
N PRO A 14 5.53 -19.97 13.90
CA PRO A 14 6.53 -20.98 14.23
C PRO A 14 5.91 -22.23 14.84
N LYS A 15 6.44 -23.41 14.47
CA LYS A 15 6.04 -24.67 15.12
C LYS A 15 6.57 -24.78 16.55
N ASP A 16 7.61 -24.01 16.88
CA ASP A 16 8.11 -23.93 18.24
C ASP A 16 7.05 -23.33 19.17
N LYS A 17 6.82 -24.01 20.29
CA LYS A 17 5.87 -23.62 21.34
C LYS A 17 6.56 -23.32 22.68
N SER A 18 7.90 -23.30 22.71
CA SER A 18 8.68 -23.10 23.93
C SER A 18 8.67 -21.64 24.43
N ARG A 19 8.43 -20.69 23.53
CA ARG A 19 8.38 -19.25 23.80
C ARG A 19 7.30 -18.57 22.96
N THR A 20 7.03 -17.30 23.27
CA THR A 20 6.15 -16.44 22.50
C THR A 20 6.95 -15.49 21.61
N TYR A 21 6.36 -15.11 20.48
CA TYR A 21 7.04 -14.45 19.38
C TYR A 21 6.41 -13.11 19.00
N PRO A 22 7.21 -12.11 18.58
CA PRO A 22 6.67 -10.90 17.97
C PRO A 22 6.06 -11.21 16.59
N ILE A 23 5.13 -10.36 16.15
CA ILE A 23 4.51 -10.43 14.82
C ILE A 23 5.16 -9.40 13.90
N MET A 24 5.51 -9.77 12.69
CA MET A 24 5.92 -8.87 11.61
C MET A 24 4.81 -8.79 10.56
N LEU A 25 4.16 -7.64 10.46
CA LEU A 25 3.04 -7.36 9.56
C LEU A 25 3.52 -6.67 8.28
N GLN A 26 3.02 -7.10 7.13
CA GLN A 26 3.04 -6.35 5.88
C GLN A 26 1.63 -6.21 5.35
N ARG A 27 1.25 -4.99 4.97
CA ARG A 27 0.00 -4.69 4.25
C ARG A 27 0.35 -4.24 2.84
N THR A 28 -0.35 -4.72 1.82
CA THR A 28 -0.01 -4.42 0.42
C THR A 28 -1.21 -4.43 -0.51
N PRO A 29 -1.21 -3.63 -1.60
CA PRO A 29 -2.23 -3.68 -2.64
C PRO A 29 -1.82 -4.58 -3.81
N TYR A 30 -0.73 -5.36 -3.68
CA TYR A 30 -0.07 -6.14 -4.75
C TYR A 30 -0.19 -7.66 -4.62
N SER A 31 -1.17 -8.13 -3.86
CA SER A 31 -1.45 -9.54 -3.58
C SER A 31 -0.48 -10.13 -2.58
N ILE A 32 -1.05 -10.79 -1.58
CA ILE A 32 -0.28 -11.56 -0.61
C ILE A 32 -0.10 -13.03 -0.98
N GLY A 33 -0.36 -13.40 -2.24
CA GLY A 33 -0.17 -14.77 -2.71
C GLY A 33 1.19 -15.39 -2.31
N PRO A 34 1.28 -16.72 -2.19
CA PRO A 34 0.25 -17.68 -2.57
C PRO A 34 -0.89 -17.78 -1.54
N TYR A 35 -2.06 -18.22 -2.00
CA TYR A 35 -3.28 -18.33 -1.18
C TYR A 35 -3.54 -19.78 -0.77
N GLY A 36 -4.08 -19.99 0.43
CA GLY A 36 -4.41 -21.31 0.97
C GLY A 36 -3.38 -21.80 2.00
N ALA A 37 -3.84 -22.60 2.97
CA ALA A 37 -3.07 -22.96 4.16
C ALA A 37 -1.83 -23.82 3.88
N ASP A 38 -1.82 -24.55 2.77
CA ASP A 38 -0.72 -25.44 2.38
C ASP A 38 0.30 -24.79 1.45
N ASN A 39 0.11 -23.51 1.09
CA ASN A 39 1.01 -22.80 0.18
C ASN A 39 1.94 -21.86 0.94
N TYR A 40 3.22 -21.89 0.58
CA TYR A 40 4.28 -21.17 1.29
C TYR A 40 5.03 -20.21 0.37
N ARG A 41 5.38 -19.05 0.92
CA ARG A 41 6.35 -18.14 0.32
C ARG A 41 7.76 -18.72 0.47
N PRO A 42 8.68 -18.44 -0.48
CA PRO A 42 10.07 -18.84 -0.33
C PRO A 42 10.79 -18.08 0.80
N VAL A 43 10.40 -16.81 1.03
CA VAL A 43 10.94 -15.96 2.09
C VAL A 43 9.78 -15.37 2.89
N LEU A 44 9.89 -15.40 4.22
CA LEU A 44 8.94 -14.82 5.16
C LEU A 44 9.59 -13.67 5.94
N GLY A 45 8.89 -12.54 5.99
CA GLY A 45 9.36 -11.27 6.57
C GLY A 45 10.19 -10.43 5.59
N PRO A 46 10.79 -9.34 6.08
CA PRO A 46 11.72 -8.50 5.30
C PRO A 46 12.95 -9.24 4.79
N SER A 47 13.38 -10.29 5.52
CA SER A 47 14.49 -11.17 5.16
C SER A 47 14.36 -12.50 5.91
N GLU A 48 15.13 -13.52 5.49
CA GLU A 48 15.13 -14.86 6.10
C GLU A 48 15.45 -14.84 7.61
N LEU A 49 16.23 -13.85 8.06
CA LEU A 49 16.59 -13.64 9.48
C LEU A 49 15.37 -13.57 10.39
N PHE A 50 14.23 -13.03 9.92
CA PHE A 50 13.01 -12.96 10.72
C PHE A 50 12.43 -14.34 11.00
N THR A 51 12.54 -15.27 10.05
CA THR A 51 12.11 -16.65 10.24
C THR A 51 13.08 -17.40 11.15
N GLU A 52 14.38 -17.17 11.00
CA GLU A 52 15.42 -17.77 11.86
C GLU A 52 15.29 -17.34 13.33
N GLU A 53 14.94 -16.08 13.58
CA GLU A 53 14.65 -15.56 14.93
C GLU A 53 13.24 -15.96 15.44
N GLY A 54 12.43 -16.59 14.58
CA GLY A 54 11.12 -17.14 14.90
C GLY A 54 9.99 -16.12 14.92
N PHE A 55 10.09 -14.99 14.22
CA PHE A 55 8.95 -14.08 14.10
C PHE A 55 7.72 -14.80 13.53
N ILE A 56 6.55 -14.46 14.07
CA ILE A 56 5.29 -14.71 13.36
C ILE A 56 5.24 -13.71 12.22
N VAL A 57 4.94 -14.14 11.00
CA VAL A 57 4.84 -13.23 9.85
C VAL A 57 3.41 -13.19 9.36
N ALA A 58 2.84 -11.99 9.27
CA ALA A 58 1.50 -11.75 8.77
C ALA A 58 1.56 -10.89 7.49
N TYR A 59 0.94 -11.36 6.43
CA TYR A 59 0.73 -10.60 5.21
C TYR A 59 -0.76 -10.33 5.05
N GLN A 60 -1.14 -9.11 4.67
CA GLN A 60 -2.54 -8.76 4.45
C GLN A 60 -2.75 -8.07 3.10
N ASP A 61 -3.75 -8.55 2.35
CA ASP A 61 -4.32 -7.81 1.22
C ASP A 61 -5.09 -6.61 1.79
N VAL A 62 -4.78 -5.38 1.39
CA VAL A 62 -5.52 -4.21 1.88
C VAL A 62 -6.97 -4.19 1.36
N ARG A 63 -7.79 -3.32 1.96
CA ARG A 63 -9.21 -3.15 1.62
C ARG A 63 -9.43 -3.05 0.10
N GLY A 64 -10.41 -3.80 -0.40
CA GLY A 64 -10.76 -3.81 -1.82
C GLY A 64 -9.73 -4.42 -2.78
N ARG A 65 -8.66 -5.03 -2.26
CA ARG A 65 -7.64 -5.70 -3.08
C ARG A 65 -7.73 -7.22 -2.91
N TYR A 66 -7.64 -7.92 -4.03
CA TYR A 66 -7.59 -9.39 -4.12
C TYR A 66 -8.60 -10.10 -3.23
N MET A 67 -8.16 -10.86 -2.22
CA MET A 67 -9.06 -11.65 -1.38
C MET A 67 -9.72 -10.83 -0.26
N SER A 68 -9.41 -9.54 -0.12
CA SER A 68 -10.05 -8.64 0.85
C SER A 68 -11.35 -8.04 0.33
N GLU A 69 -12.34 -7.96 1.22
CA GLU A 69 -13.61 -7.28 0.95
C GLU A 69 -13.44 -5.75 0.89
N GLY A 70 -14.51 -5.03 0.53
CA GLY A 70 -14.54 -3.57 0.44
C GLY A 70 -14.13 -3.02 -0.93
N GLU A 71 -13.94 -1.70 -0.98
CA GLU A 71 -13.54 -0.95 -2.16
C GLU A 71 -12.15 -0.33 -1.94
N PHE A 72 -11.32 -0.32 -2.98
CA PHE A 72 -9.98 0.23 -2.92
C PHE A 72 -10.00 1.69 -3.36
N ASP A 73 -9.47 2.58 -2.51
CA ASP A 73 -9.19 3.98 -2.81
C ASP A 73 -7.68 4.10 -3.08
N ASP A 74 -7.32 4.66 -4.23
CA ASP A 74 -5.91 4.85 -4.61
C ASP A 74 -5.35 6.07 -3.88
N ILE A 75 -4.25 5.85 -3.18
CA ILE A 75 -3.66 6.74 -2.17
C ILE A 75 -4.77 7.32 -1.27
N PRO A 76 -5.34 6.51 -0.34
CA PRO A 76 -6.38 7.00 0.54
C PRO A 76 -5.87 8.16 1.40
N TYR A 77 -6.75 9.10 1.77
CA TYR A 77 -6.40 10.17 2.71
C TYR A 77 -6.66 9.76 4.16
N HIS A 78 -5.93 10.37 5.09
CA HIS A 78 -6.17 10.19 6.52
C HIS A 78 -7.34 11.03 7.01
N LYS A 79 -8.26 10.40 7.76
CA LYS A 79 -9.40 11.07 8.37
C LYS A 79 -9.01 11.54 9.78
N THR A 80 -8.68 12.83 9.90
CA THR A 80 -8.38 13.47 11.20
C THR A 80 -9.55 13.48 12.19
N ARG A 81 -10.76 13.24 11.71
CA ARG A 81 -11.94 13.02 12.53
C ARG A 81 -12.82 11.93 11.94
N LEU A 82 -13.02 10.88 12.71
CA LEU A 82 -13.97 9.82 12.37
C LEU A 82 -15.41 10.28 12.65
N ALA A 83 -16.31 10.07 11.69
CA ALA A 83 -17.72 10.43 11.80
C ALA A 83 -18.50 9.49 12.75
N GLY A 84 -17.96 8.32 13.06
CA GLY A 84 -18.57 7.34 13.96
C GLY A 84 -17.73 6.06 14.09
N PRO A 85 -18.19 5.08 14.88
CA PRO A 85 -17.42 3.87 15.19
C PRO A 85 -17.21 2.92 14.00
N LYS A 86 -17.97 3.11 12.91
CA LYS A 86 -17.84 2.35 11.66
C LYS A 86 -17.09 3.12 10.57
N ASP A 87 -16.67 4.35 10.85
CA ASP A 87 -15.90 5.12 9.88
C ASP A 87 -14.48 4.57 9.81
N THR A 88 -13.92 4.53 8.61
CA THR A 88 -12.65 3.85 8.31
C THR A 88 -11.75 4.68 7.42
N ASP A 89 -10.46 4.54 7.68
CA ASP A 89 -9.34 4.83 6.80
C ASP A 89 -8.25 3.75 7.00
N GLU A 90 -7.10 3.94 6.40
CA GLU A 90 -6.02 2.97 6.45
C GLU A 90 -5.34 2.86 7.83
N ALA A 91 -5.35 3.92 8.65
CA ALA A 91 -4.89 3.87 10.04
C ALA A 91 -5.83 2.98 10.87
N THR A 92 -7.14 3.12 10.68
CA THR A 92 -8.11 2.28 11.39
C THR A 92 -8.09 0.81 10.97
N ASP A 93 -7.88 0.51 9.69
CA ASP A 93 -7.73 -0.87 9.21
C ASP A 93 -6.44 -1.50 9.75
N THR A 94 -5.35 -0.72 9.87
CA THR A 94 -4.12 -1.18 10.54
C THR A 94 -4.37 -1.46 12.01
N TYR A 95 -5.03 -0.53 12.71
CA TYR A 95 -5.35 -0.67 14.13
C TYR A 95 -6.14 -1.95 14.40
N ASP A 96 -7.21 -2.17 13.65
CA ASP A 96 -8.10 -3.32 13.81
C ASP A 96 -7.38 -4.64 13.45
N THR A 97 -6.48 -4.58 12.47
CA THR A 97 -5.62 -5.73 12.11
C THR A 97 -4.67 -6.10 13.24
N VAL A 98 -3.96 -5.11 13.81
CA VAL A 98 -3.06 -5.33 14.94
C VAL A 98 -3.81 -5.88 16.15
N ASP A 99 -4.96 -5.28 16.49
CA ASP A 99 -5.82 -5.74 17.60
C ASP A 99 -6.28 -7.19 17.41
N TRP A 100 -6.70 -7.55 16.18
CA TRP A 100 -7.11 -8.91 15.88
C TRP A 100 -5.94 -9.89 15.97
N LEU A 101 -4.77 -9.55 15.41
CA LEU A 101 -3.59 -10.42 15.40
C LEU A 101 -3.14 -10.79 16.82
N ILE A 102 -2.99 -9.81 17.71
CA ILE A 102 -2.50 -10.06 19.07
C ILE A 102 -3.49 -10.87 19.92
N LYS A 103 -4.80 -10.78 19.63
CA LYS A 103 -5.84 -11.52 20.35
C LYS A 103 -6.04 -12.94 19.84
N ASN A 104 -5.79 -13.19 18.54
CA ASN A 104 -6.24 -14.42 17.88
C ASN A 104 -5.11 -15.31 17.36
N VAL A 105 -3.90 -14.78 17.13
CA VAL A 105 -2.78 -15.59 16.64
C VAL A 105 -2.08 -16.27 17.83
N PRO A 106 -2.09 -17.60 17.93
CA PRO A 106 -1.47 -18.27 19.08
C PRO A 106 0.06 -18.11 19.07
N GLY A 107 0.65 -18.09 20.26
CA GLY A 107 2.11 -18.00 20.40
C GLY A 107 2.68 -16.60 20.18
N ASN A 108 1.86 -15.57 20.01
CA ASN A 108 2.34 -14.19 19.93
C ASN A 108 2.63 -13.59 21.33
N ASN A 109 3.53 -12.61 21.41
CA ASN A 109 3.92 -11.93 22.66
C ASN A 109 3.28 -10.53 22.84
N GLY A 110 2.24 -10.22 22.06
CA GLY A 110 1.51 -8.95 22.12
C GLY A 110 2.22 -7.78 21.46
N ARG A 111 3.34 -7.99 20.74
CA ARG A 111 4.05 -6.93 19.99
C ARG A 111 4.01 -7.19 18.50
N VAL A 112 3.73 -6.13 17.75
CA VAL A 112 3.68 -6.13 16.29
C VAL A 112 4.68 -5.10 15.74
N GLY A 113 5.46 -5.50 14.75
CA GLY A 113 6.17 -4.60 13.85
C GLY A 113 5.44 -4.51 12.51
N ILE A 114 5.51 -3.38 11.81
CA ILE A 114 5.00 -3.24 10.43
C ILE A 114 6.13 -2.84 9.49
N TRP A 115 6.12 -3.34 8.27
CA TRP A 115 7.09 -2.97 7.24
C TRP A 115 6.47 -2.98 5.84
N GLY A 116 7.15 -2.33 4.91
CA GLY A 116 6.85 -2.46 3.49
C GLY A 116 7.69 -1.50 2.66
N VAL A 117 7.67 -1.71 1.34
CA VAL A 117 8.37 -0.89 0.36
C VAL A 117 7.40 -0.23 -0.63
N SER A 118 7.67 1.00 -1.08
CA SER A 118 6.80 1.76 -2.00
C SER A 118 5.39 1.88 -1.43
N TYR A 119 4.35 1.41 -2.12
CA TYR A 119 2.98 1.38 -1.59
C TYR A 119 2.84 0.55 -0.30
N GLY A 120 3.63 -0.51 -0.13
CA GLY A 120 3.72 -1.19 1.16
C GLY A 120 4.36 -0.32 2.25
N GLY A 121 5.30 0.55 1.86
CA GLY A 121 5.91 1.56 2.71
C GLY A 121 4.89 2.65 3.09
N PHE A 122 4.08 3.12 2.13
CA PHE A 122 2.94 4.00 2.39
C PHE A 122 2.03 3.42 3.46
N PHE A 123 1.64 2.15 3.34
CA PHE A 123 0.81 1.49 4.35
C PHE A 123 1.49 1.30 5.70
N ALA A 124 2.81 1.05 5.71
CA ALA A 124 3.59 1.02 6.94
C ALA A 124 3.62 2.39 7.62
N ALA A 125 3.82 3.48 6.86
CA ALA A 125 3.83 4.85 7.37
C ALA A 125 2.43 5.28 7.85
N PHE A 126 1.40 5.06 7.05
CA PHE A 126 0.01 5.36 7.42
C PHE A 126 -0.39 4.64 8.71
N GLY A 127 -0.02 3.37 8.85
CA GLY A 127 -0.30 2.56 10.04
C GLY A 127 0.33 3.08 11.34
N MET A 128 1.29 4.02 11.25
CA MET A 128 1.89 4.69 12.41
C MET A 128 1.01 5.82 12.96
N ILE A 129 0.12 6.38 12.14
CA ILE A 129 -0.84 7.42 12.52
C ILE A 129 -1.91 6.76 13.41
N ASP A 130 -2.16 7.32 14.59
CA ASP A 130 -3.08 6.78 15.59
C ASP A 130 -2.88 5.27 15.88
N ALA A 131 -1.61 4.84 15.84
CA ALA A 131 -1.22 3.45 15.95
C ALA A 131 -1.78 2.73 17.18
N HIS A 132 -2.19 1.47 16.98
CA HIS A 132 -2.52 0.58 18.09
C HIS A 132 -1.33 0.44 19.06
N PRO A 133 -1.52 0.45 20.39
CA PRO A 133 -0.41 0.40 21.37
C PRO A 133 0.53 -0.82 21.25
N ALA A 134 0.05 -1.90 20.65
CA ALA A 134 0.84 -3.10 20.35
C ALA A 134 1.75 -2.95 19.12
N LEU A 135 1.54 -1.94 18.28
CA LEU A 135 2.44 -1.61 17.18
C LEU A 135 3.70 -0.96 17.77
N ALA A 136 4.73 -1.77 17.96
CA ALA A 136 5.93 -1.39 18.68
C ALA A 136 6.99 -0.77 17.77
N ALA A 137 7.04 -1.17 16.51
CA ALA A 137 8.00 -0.68 15.53
C ALA A 137 7.41 -0.63 14.12
N ALA A 138 7.93 0.27 13.30
CA ALA A 138 7.59 0.41 11.90
C ALA A 138 8.85 0.62 11.06
N SER A 139 8.91 0.02 9.88
CA SER A 139 9.93 0.33 8.87
C SER A 139 9.29 0.60 7.51
N PRO A 140 8.85 1.84 7.27
CA PRO A 140 8.47 2.31 5.94
C PRO A 140 9.73 2.47 5.07
N GLN A 141 9.79 1.77 3.93
CA GLN A 141 10.94 1.79 3.03
C GLN A 141 10.50 2.38 1.69
N ALA A 142 11.19 3.40 1.18
CA ALA A 142 10.74 4.20 0.04
C ALA A 142 9.22 4.46 0.11
N PRO A 143 8.65 4.90 1.26
CA PRO A 143 7.21 5.07 1.34
C PRO A 143 6.78 6.23 0.46
N ILE A 144 5.62 6.14 -0.17
CA ILE A 144 4.94 7.33 -0.69
C ILE A 144 4.58 8.19 0.53
N GLY A 145 5.08 9.42 0.60
CA GLY A 145 4.70 10.41 1.61
C GLY A 145 3.70 11.41 1.05
N ASP A 146 3.96 11.88 -0.17
CA ASP A 146 3.09 12.76 -0.92
C ASP A 146 3.21 12.49 -2.43
N ILE A 147 2.27 11.72 -2.96
CA ILE A 147 2.29 11.25 -4.36
C ILE A 147 2.39 12.41 -5.38
N ALA A 148 1.90 13.60 -5.03
CA ALA A 148 1.87 14.75 -5.94
C ALA A 148 2.92 15.83 -5.62
N ASP A 149 3.79 15.58 -4.65
CA ASP A 149 4.89 16.48 -4.30
C ASP A 149 6.19 15.71 -4.03
N GLY A 150 6.78 15.17 -5.10
CA GLY A 150 8.14 14.62 -5.12
C GLY A 150 8.25 13.10 -4.96
N ASP A 151 7.12 12.39 -4.97
CA ASP A 151 7.02 10.93 -5.11
C ASP A 151 6.36 10.58 -6.47
N ASP A 152 5.85 9.34 -6.60
CA ASP A 152 5.44 8.66 -7.84
C ASP A 152 4.76 9.47 -8.97
N ALA A 153 3.81 10.39 -8.67
CA ALA A 153 3.00 11.03 -9.71
C ALA A 153 3.57 12.36 -10.20
N PHE A 154 3.91 13.28 -9.28
CA PHE A 154 4.33 14.63 -9.65
C PHE A 154 5.55 15.10 -8.87
N HIS A 155 6.51 15.68 -9.57
CA HIS A 155 7.70 16.30 -8.98
C HIS A 155 7.67 17.80 -9.27
N ASN A 156 7.35 18.63 -8.25
CA ASN A 156 7.20 20.08 -8.39
C ASN A 156 6.26 20.47 -9.56
N GLY A 157 5.16 19.73 -9.73
CA GLY A 157 4.17 19.93 -10.80
C GLY A 157 4.49 19.27 -12.15
N ALA A 158 5.66 18.64 -12.31
CA ALA A 158 5.96 17.83 -13.49
C ALA A 158 5.41 16.40 -13.32
N PHE A 159 4.48 16.00 -14.18
CA PHE A 159 3.90 14.65 -14.16
C PHE A 159 4.85 13.58 -14.72
N TYR A 160 5.05 12.50 -13.98
CA TYR A 160 5.92 11.39 -14.35
C TYR A 160 5.18 10.40 -15.27
N LEU A 161 5.00 10.83 -16.53
CA LEU A 161 4.15 10.17 -17.53
C LEU A 161 4.43 8.68 -17.71
N ALA A 162 5.67 8.30 -17.99
CA ALA A 162 5.99 6.93 -18.37
C ALA A 162 5.76 5.93 -17.23
N ALA A 163 6.12 6.32 -15.99
CA ALA A 163 5.91 5.52 -14.79
C ALA A 163 4.41 5.32 -14.53
N ASN A 164 3.66 6.41 -14.43
CA ASN A 164 2.23 6.38 -14.11
C ASN A 164 1.40 5.69 -15.20
N PHE A 165 1.65 6.00 -16.49
CA PHE A 165 0.96 5.34 -17.59
C PHE A 165 1.25 3.83 -17.60
N GLY A 166 2.50 3.44 -17.32
CA GLY A 166 2.90 2.05 -17.18
C GLY A 166 2.21 1.34 -16.01
N PHE A 167 2.13 1.99 -14.85
CA PHE A 167 1.51 1.47 -13.64
C PHE A 167 0.00 1.28 -13.79
N TYR A 168 -0.72 2.36 -14.10
CA TYR A 168 -2.19 2.34 -14.17
C TYR A 168 -2.73 1.51 -15.33
N ARG A 169 -1.90 1.16 -16.31
CA ARG A 169 -2.25 0.20 -17.36
C ARG A 169 -2.62 -1.18 -16.81
N PHE A 170 -1.99 -1.61 -15.71
CA PHE A 170 -2.26 -2.91 -15.07
C PHE A 170 -2.82 -2.78 -13.66
N PHE A 171 -2.71 -1.59 -13.05
CA PHE A 171 -3.24 -1.30 -11.73
C PHE A 171 -4.54 -0.50 -11.86
N GLY A 172 -5.65 -1.14 -11.53
CA GLY A 172 -6.98 -0.56 -11.62
C GLY A 172 -7.95 -1.22 -10.64
N PRO A 173 -9.20 -0.72 -10.57
CA PRO A 173 -10.20 -1.23 -9.65
C PRO A 173 -10.53 -2.69 -9.96
N ARG A 174 -10.73 -3.49 -8.90
CA ARG A 174 -11.22 -4.87 -9.03
C ARG A 174 -12.65 -4.85 -9.57
N GLN A 175 -12.98 -5.82 -10.43
CA GLN A 175 -14.34 -6.01 -10.91
C GLN A 175 -15.04 -7.05 -10.02
N GLY A 176 -15.90 -6.59 -9.10
CA GLY A 176 -16.67 -7.45 -8.22
C GLY A 176 -16.00 -7.73 -6.86
N GLY A 177 -16.30 -8.91 -6.30
CA GLY A 177 -15.92 -9.30 -4.94
C GLY A 177 -14.53 -9.90 -4.82
N PRO A 178 -14.16 -10.37 -3.60
CA PRO A 178 -12.87 -11.01 -3.34
C PRO A 178 -12.47 -12.08 -4.37
N GLU A 179 -11.28 -11.95 -4.94
CA GLU A 179 -10.72 -12.89 -5.91
C GLU A 179 -9.19 -13.00 -5.80
N GLN A 180 -8.66 -14.16 -6.14
CA GLN A 180 -7.21 -14.33 -6.29
C GLN A 180 -6.73 -13.59 -7.56
N PRO A 181 -5.44 -13.23 -7.67
CA PRO A 181 -4.90 -12.61 -8.86
C PRO A 181 -5.21 -13.44 -10.12
N GLY A 182 -6.05 -12.88 -11.00
CA GLY A 182 -6.30 -13.42 -12.32
C GLY A 182 -5.24 -12.98 -13.34
N ALA A 183 -5.49 -13.28 -14.62
CA ALA A 183 -4.70 -12.72 -15.71
C ALA A 183 -4.79 -11.19 -15.65
N ARG A 184 -3.64 -10.50 -15.58
CA ARG A 184 -3.60 -9.02 -15.53
C ARG A 184 -4.34 -8.45 -16.73
N ARG A 185 -5.46 -7.75 -16.49
CA ARG A 185 -6.17 -7.01 -17.53
C ARG A 185 -5.40 -5.73 -17.82
N MET A 186 -4.39 -5.84 -18.67
CA MET A 186 -3.61 -4.70 -19.12
C MET A 186 -4.31 -4.03 -20.31
N ALA A 187 -4.45 -2.70 -20.29
CA ALA A 187 -4.84 -1.98 -21.51
C ALA A 187 -3.85 -2.36 -22.63
N ARG A 188 -4.31 -2.67 -23.84
CA ARG A 188 -3.38 -3.08 -24.91
C ARG A 188 -2.67 -1.83 -25.45
N ILE A 189 -1.34 -1.92 -25.56
CA ILE A 189 -0.53 -0.89 -26.22
C ILE A 189 0.14 -1.52 -27.44
N GLU A 190 0.41 -0.70 -28.44
CA GLU A 190 1.28 -1.09 -29.53
C GLU A 190 2.70 -1.31 -28.99
N ARG A 191 3.34 -2.40 -29.39
CA ARG A 191 4.75 -2.60 -29.07
C ARG A 191 5.58 -1.75 -30.01
N VAL A 192 6.17 -0.70 -29.47
CA VAL A 192 7.09 0.17 -30.21
C VAL A 192 8.49 0.13 -29.57
N PRO A 193 9.55 0.27 -30.38
CA PRO A 193 10.92 0.21 -29.88
C PRO A 193 11.34 1.47 -29.12
N ASP A 194 10.62 2.59 -29.29
CA ASP A 194 10.94 3.88 -28.70
C ASP A 194 9.76 4.45 -27.90
N ALA A 195 9.93 4.55 -26.58
CA ALA A 195 8.92 5.13 -25.69
C ALA A 195 8.77 6.65 -25.88
N TYR A 196 9.81 7.35 -26.35
CA TYR A 196 9.73 8.78 -26.62
C TYR A 196 8.78 9.06 -27.80
N ASP A 197 9.03 8.43 -28.95
CA ASP A 197 8.16 8.54 -30.14
C ASP A 197 6.72 8.09 -29.82
N TYR A 198 6.56 7.03 -29.01
CA TYR A 198 5.25 6.59 -28.53
C TYR A 198 4.44 7.71 -27.86
N PHE A 199 5.00 8.31 -26.81
CA PHE A 199 4.31 9.34 -26.04
C PHE A 199 4.19 10.64 -26.83
N LEU A 200 5.14 10.94 -27.72
CA LEU A 200 5.05 12.10 -28.60
C LEU A 200 3.88 11.98 -29.59
N ARG A 201 3.68 10.79 -30.19
CA ARG A 201 2.55 10.52 -31.11
C ARG A 201 1.21 10.42 -30.41
N MET A 202 1.20 9.97 -29.15
CA MET A 202 -0.01 9.94 -28.33
C MET A 202 -0.61 11.35 -28.16
N GLY A 203 0.23 12.39 -28.17
CA GLY A 203 -0.21 13.77 -28.03
C GLY A 203 -0.59 14.13 -26.58
N PRO A 204 -1.48 15.11 -26.37
CA PRO A 204 -1.91 15.52 -25.04
C PRO A 204 -2.40 14.36 -24.18
N LEU A 205 -2.11 14.41 -22.88
CA LEU A 205 -2.40 13.31 -21.96
C LEU A 205 -3.89 12.92 -21.92
N ALA A 206 -4.79 13.89 -22.11
CA ALA A 206 -6.24 13.66 -22.20
C ALA A 206 -6.64 12.65 -23.31
N ASN A 207 -5.82 12.47 -24.35
CA ASN A 207 -6.07 11.47 -25.39
C ASN A 207 -6.07 10.04 -24.84
N THR A 208 -5.39 9.79 -23.72
CA THR A 208 -5.26 8.46 -23.12
C THR A 208 -6.59 7.86 -22.68
N GLU A 209 -7.56 8.68 -22.27
CA GLU A 209 -8.90 8.20 -21.93
C GLU A 209 -9.59 7.61 -23.15
N LYS A 210 -9.56 8.32 -24.27
CA LYS A 210 -10.16 7.80 -25.51
C LYS A 210 -9.43 6.57 -26.05
N LEU A 211 -8.10 6.57 -25.97
CA LEU A 211 -7.26 5.57 -26.62
C LEU A 211 -7.09 4.27 -25.81
N TYR A 212 -7.01 4.39 -24.47
CA TYR A 212 -6.58 3.28 -23.61
C TYR A 212 -7.55 2.98 -22.47
N PHE A 213 -7.85 3.97 -21.62
CA PHE A 213 -8.53 3.73 -20.34
C PHE A 213 -10.06 3.73 -20.43
N LYS A 214 -10.62 4.50 -21.36
CA LYS A 214 -12.06 4.57 -21.66
C LYS A 214 -12.95 4.88 -20.44
N GLY A 215 -12.42 5.64 -19.48
CA GLY A 215 -13.09 5.90 -18.21
C GLY A 215 -13.21 4.69 -17.28
N GLU A 216 -12.51 3.58 -17.56
CA GLU A 216 -12.58 2.35 -16.75
C GLU A 216 -11.61 2.38 -15.56
N ASN A 217 -10.60 3.27 -15.55
CA ASN A 217 -9.62 3.37 -14.48
C ASN A 217 -9.64 4.76 -13.82
N PRO A 218 -10.44 4.96 -12.75
CA PRO A 218 -10.54 6.25 -12.09
C PRO A 218 -9.21 6.71 -11.48
N TYR A 219 -8.32 5.78 -11.09
CA TYR A 219 -7.02 6.12 -10.52
C TYR A 219 -6.11 6.83 -11.52
N TRP A 220 -6.18 6.43 -12.80
CA TRP A 220 -5.55 7.20 -13.87
C TRP A 220 -6.24 8.56 -14.06
N THR A 221 -7.57 8.57 -14.09
CA THR A 221 -8.35 9.78 -14.34
C THR A 221 -8.09 10.86 -13.28
N TYR A 222 -7.82 10.51 -12.02
CA TYR A 222 -7.41 11.47 -10.97
C TYR A 222 -6.22 12.34 -11.39
N ASN A 223 -5.22 11.75 -12.05
CA ASN A 223 -4.04 12.46 -12.54
C ASN A 223 -4.35 13.44 -13.68
N LEU A 224 -5.45 13.23 -14.41
CA LEU A 224 -5.91 14.13 -15.47
C LEU A 224 -6.77 15.27 -14.92
N ASP A 225 -7.65 14.94 -13.97
CA ASP A 225 -8.61 15.88 -13.39
C ASP A 225 -7.96 16.83 -12.38
N HIS A 226 -6.87 16.40 -11.74
CA HIS A 226 -6.12 17.17 -10.74
C HIS A 226 -4.67 17.42 -11.21
N PRO A 227 -4.44 18.22 -12.26
CA PRO A 227 -3.08 18.48 -12.77
C PRO A 227 -2.27 19.44 -11.88
N ASN A 228 -2.90 20.06 -10.88
CA ASN A 228 -2.28 20.98 -9.93
C ASN A 228 -2.33 20.36 -8.53
N TYR A 229 -1.44 20.80 -7.63
CA TYR A 229 -1.45 20.39 -6.21
C TYR A 229 -2.60 21.04 -5.42
N ASP A 230 -3.83 20.64 -5.75
CA ASP A 230 -5.07 21.14 -5.16
C ASP A 230 -5.49 20.35 -3.91
N GLU A 231 -6.70 20.61 -3.40
CA GLU A 231 -7.22 19.96 -2.19
C GLU A 231 -7.28 18.43 -2.31
N PHE A 232 -7.44 17.89 -3.52
CA PHE A 232 -7.52 16.45 -3.72
C PHE A 232 -6.19 15.76 -3.40
N TRP A 233 -5.07 16.35 -3.82
CA TRP A 233 -3.73 15.84 -3.53
C TRP A 233 -3.25 16.20 -2.14
N GLN A 234 -3.52 17.43 -1.68
CA GLN A 234 -3.14 17.86 -0.33
C GLN A 234 -3.77 16.97 0.75
N ALA A 235 -5.03 16.55 0.57
CA ALA A 235 -5.68 15.63 1.50
C ALA A 235 -4.99 14.25 1.58
N ARG A 236 -4.34 13.82 0.49
CA ARG A 236 -3.69 12.50 0.37
C ARG A 236 -2.24 12.49 0.87
N SER A 237 -1.70 13.65 1.23
CA SER A 237 -0.38 13.77 1.83
C SER A 237 -0.38 13.20 3.25
N LEU A 238 0.58 12.32 3.57
CA LEU A 238 0.78 11.84 4.94
C LEU A 238 1.62 12.82 5.77
N VAL A 239 2.39 13.70 5.12
CA VAL A 239 3.33 14.63 5.75
C VAL A 239 2.69 15.48 6.86
N PRO A 240 1.47 16.06 6.70
CA PRO A 240 0.86 16.86 7.76
C PRO A 240 0.48 16.06 9.02
N HIS A 241 0.32 14.75 8.86
CA HIS A 241 -0.22 13.81 9.86
C HIS A 241 0.87 12.99 10.56
N MET A 242 2.11 12.99 10.05
CA MET A 242 3.24 12.27 10.63
C MET A 242 3.82 13.00 11.86
N LYS A 243 2.99 13.20 12.89
CA LYS A 243 3.32 13.90 14.13
C LYS A 243 2.93 13.03 15.32
N ASP A 244 3.70 13.13 16.40
CA ASP A 244 3.44 12.43 17.66
C ASP A 244 3.31 10.90 17.56
N ILE A 245 3.90 10.29 16.52
CA ILE A 245 3.95 8.85 16.30
C ILE A 245 4.53 8.12 17.52
N LYS A 246 3.92 6.97 17.85
CA LYS A 246 4.29 6.14 19.00
C LYS A 246 5.24 4.98 18.69
N PRO A 247 5.10 4.23 17.57
CA PRO A 247 6.04 3.14 17.29
C PRO A 247 7.46 3.67 17.03
N ALA A 248 8.47 2.87 17.35
CA ALA A 248 9.83 3.16 16.91
C ALA A 248 9.91 3.04 15.37
N ALA A 249 10.37 4.09 14.70
CA ALA A 249 10.37 4.14 13.23
C ALA A 249 11.78 4.04 12.64
N LEU A 250 11.93 3.24 11.59
CA LEU A 250 13.11 3.20 10.72
C LEU A 250 12.66 3.47 9.29
N PHE A 251 12.70 4.74 8.88
CA PHE A 251 12.53 5.13 7.49
C PHE A 251 13.77 4.74 6.68
N VAL A 252 13.55 4.12 5.52
CA VAL A 252 14.62 3.72 4.60
C VAL A 252 14.32 4.33 3.24
N GLY A 253 15.34 4.83 2.55
CA GLY A 253 15.20 5.39 1.20
C GLY A 253 16.50 5.29 0.42
N GLY A 254 16.42 5.41 -0.90
CA GLY A 254 17.59 5.44 -1.79
C GLY A 254 17.89 6.85 -2.30
N TRP A 255 19.16 7.25 -2.37
CA TRP A 255 19.55 8.55 -2.96
C TRP A 255 19.24 8.67 -4.46
N PHE A 256 19.09 7.53 -5.13
CA PHE A 256 18.72 7.42 -6.53
C PHE A 256 17.42 6.65 -6.70
N ASP A 257 16.54 6.73 -5.69
CA ASP A 257 15.18 6.24 -5.83
C ASP A 257 14.48 7.02 -6.95
N ALA A 258 13.93 6.30 -7.92
CA ALA A 258 13.32 6.87 -9.11
C ALA A 258 11.81 7.10 -8.94
N GLU A 259 11.24 6.59 -7.85
CA GLU A 259 9.79 6.55 -7.58
C GLU A 259 9.48 7.39 -6.32
N ASP A 260 10.06 7.04 -5.17
CA ASP A 260 9.63 7.54 -3.85
C ASP A 260 10.78 8.22 -3.07
N LEU A 261 11.43 9.20 -3.70
CA LEU A 261 12.56 9.90 -3.09
C LEU A 261 12.13 10.82 -1.93
N ALA A 262 10.98 11.49 -2.05
CA ALA A 262 10.59 12.53 -1.10
C ALA A 262 10.01 11.94 0.20
N GLY A 263 9.27 10.85 0.13
CA GLY A 263 8.63 10.24 1.30
C GLY A 263 9.56 9.97 2.48
N PRO A 264 10.67 9.21 2.33
CA PRO A 264 11.63 9.01 3.42
C PRO A 264 12.26 10.29 3.98
N LEU A 265 12.24 11.40 3.23
CA LEU A 265 12.85 12.67 3.62
C LEU A 265 11.85 13.65 4.25
N LYS A 266 10.56 13.52 3.93
CA LYS A 266 9.49 14.43 4.36
C LYS A 266 8.67 13.90 5.54
N LEU A 267 8.60 12.58 5.72
CA LEU A 267 7.87 11.91 6.80
C LEU A 267 8.64 11.92 8.12
#